data_AF-A0A7Y5EAQ7-F1
#
_entry.id   AF-A0A7Y5EAQ7-F1
#
_cell.length_a   1.000
_cell.length_b   1.000
_cell.length_c   1.000
_cell.angle_alpha   90.00
_cell.angle_beta   90.00
_cell.angle_gamma   90.00
#
_symmetry.space_group_name_H-M   'P 1'
#
loop_
_entity.id
_entity.type
_entity.pdbx_description
1 polymer ?
#
loop_
_entity_poly.entity_id
_entity_poly.type
_entity_poly.pdbx_seq_one_letter_code
_entity_poly.pdbx_strand_id
1 'polypeptide(L)'
;MMSRLPRAWLDELNDQFALTTDPDNRAAVLAEMAMAAHRRGEVDADQLCEMLEFAEAARLYGLNEHEDMYACGLLGYHDPLPEWGVEVIKGQCREPPLCG
;
A
#
# COMPACT_ATOMS: atom_id res chain seq x y z
N MET A 1 13.08 20.44 6.63
CA MET A 1 11.80 21.04 7.05
C MET A 1 11.04 19.97 7.81
N MET A 2 10.61 20.18 9.06
CA MET A 2 9.60 19.29 9.66
C MET A 2 8.24 19.77 9.20
N SER A 3 7.76 19.20 8.10
CA SER A 3 6.48 19.51 7.50
C SER A 3 5.38 19.18 8.52
N ARG A 4 4.73 20.22 9.04
CA ARG A 4 3.54 20.10 9.90
C ARG A 4 2.34 19.83 8.99
N LEU A 5 2.38 18.71 8.26
CA LEU A 5 1.28 18.32 7.40
C LEU A 5 0.04 18.03 8.26
N PRO A 6 -1.17 18.26 7.73
CA PRO A 6 -2.40 17.99 8.46
C PRO A 6 -2.45 16.53 8.92
N ARG A 7 -2.73 16.30 10.22
CA ARG A 7 -2.73 14.95 10.79
C ARG A 7 -3.73 14.01 10.12
N ALA A 8 -4.93 14.51 9.83
CA ALA A 8 -5.96 13.74 9.12
C ALA A 8 -5.51 13.30 7.72
N TRP A 9 -4.69 14.10 7.04
CA TRP A 9 -4.12 13.74 5.74
C TRP A 9 -3.03 12.67 5.88
N LEU A 10 -2.20 12.76 6.93
CA LEU A 10 -1.22 11.71 7.24
C LEU A 10 -1.89 10.40 7.65
N ASP A 11 -3.04 10.45 8.31
CA ASP A 11 -3.78 9.24 8.70
C ASP A 11 -4.33 8.52 7.45
N GLU A 12 -4.84 9.24 6.45
CA GLU A 12 -5.16 8.66 5.12
C GLU A 12 -3.93 8.04 4.44
N LEU A 13 -2.81 8.77 4.41
CA LEU A 13 -1.58 8.32 3.76
C LEU A 13 -1.02 7.05 4.41
N ASN A 14 -1.19 6.90 5.72
CA ASN A 14 -0.72 5.73 6.47
C ASN A 14 -1.69 4.54 6.38
N ASP A 15 -2.88 4.69 5.81
CA ASP A 15 -3.78 3.58 5.55
C ASP A 15 -3.32 2.80 4.31
N GLN A 16 -2.26 2.02 4.49
CA GLN A 16 -1.64 1.20 3.45
C GLN A 16 -2.64 0.19 2.87
N PHE A 17 -3.54 -0.37 3.69
CA PHE A 17 -4.51 -1.35 3.23
C PHE A 17 -5.52 -0.73 2.25
N ALA A 18 -6.05 0.45 2.59
CA ALA A 18 -6.92 1.18 1.69
C ALA A 18 -6.19 1.60 0.41
N LEU A 19 -4.94 2.08 0.53
CA LEU A 19 -4.11 2.48 -0.61
C LEU A 19 -3.83 1.32 -1.58
N THR A 20 -3.56 0.11 -1.07
CA THR A 20 -3.32 -1.03 -1.95
C THR A 20 -4.61 -1.61 -2.55
N THR A 21 -5.75 -1.44 -1.88
CA THR A 21 -7.04 -1.95 -2.37
C THR A 21 -7.64 -1.09 -3.50
N ASP A 22 -7.49 0.23 -3.44
CA ASP A 22 -8.04 1.17 -4.42
C ASP A 22 -7.10 2.38 -4.62
N PRO A 23 -5.91 2.17 -5.20
CA PRO A 23 -4.85 3.18 -5.24
C PRO A 23 -5.25 4.48 -5.93
N ASP A 24 -5.96 4.40 -7.05
CA ASP A 24 -6.35 5.58 -7.83
C ASP A 24 -7.35 6.47 -7.06
N ASN A 25 -8.38 5.87 -6.45
CA ASN A 25 -9.38 6.60 -5.69
C ASN A 25 -8.77 7.22 -4.42
N ARG A 26 -7.91 6.48 -3.72
CA ARG A 26 -7.26 6.97 -2.49
C ARG A 26 -6.27 8.10 -2.78
N ALA A 27 -5.54 8.02 -3.90
CA ALA A 27 -4.71 9.13 -4.37
C ALA A 27 -5.54 10.39 -4.69
N ALA A 28 -6.71 10.24 -5.30
CA ALA A 28 -7.62 11.35 -5.57
C ALA A 28 -8.13 12.01 -4.26
N VAL A 29 -8.47 11.20 -3.25
CA VAL A 29 -8.87 11.70 -1.92
C VAL A 29 -7.73 12.48 -1.26
N LEU A 30 -6.50 11.96 -1.28
CA LEU A 30 -5.31 12.63 -0.75
C LEU A 30 -5.05 13.97 -1.46
N ALA A 31 -5.20 14.02 -2.78
CA ALA A 31 -5.03 15.25 -3.57
C ALA A 31 -6.11 16.29 -3.23
N GLU A 32 -7.37 15.87 -3.10
CA GLU A 32 -8.46 16.77 -2.71
C GLU A 32 -8.29 17.31 -1.30
N MET A 33 -7.85 16.48 -0.36
CA MET A 33 -7.55 16.92 1.00
C MET A 33 -6.40 17.93 1.05
N ALA A 34 -5.35 17.74 0.24
CA ALA A 34 -4.24 18.68 0.10
C ALA A 34 -4.71 20.03 -0.47
N MET A 35 -5.48 19.99 -1.55
CA MET A 35 -6.08 21.18 -2.15
C MET A 35 -7.02 21.90 -1.18
N ALA A 36 -7.81 21.16 -0.40
CA ALA A 36 -8.69 21.72 0.61
C ALA A 36 -7.91 22.37 1.76
N ALA A 37 -6.82 21.76 2.24
CA ALA A 37 -5.96 22.34 3.26
C ALA A 37 -5.30 23.65 2.79
N HIS A 38 -4.85 23.68 1.53
CA HIS A 38 -4.28 24.89 0.95
C HIS A 38 -5.32 26.01 0.81
N ARG A 39 -6.55 25.69 0.37
CA ARG A 39 -7.66 26.65 0.31
C ARG A 39 -8.03 27.22 1.68
N ARG A 40 -7.85 26.45 2.75
CA ARG A 40 -8.06 26.92 4.14
C ARG A 40 -6.88 27.71 4.70
N GLY A 41 -5.76 27.79 3.98
CA GLY A 41 -4.52 28.43 4.43
C GLY A 41 -3.79 27.65 5.53
N GLU A 42 -4.10 26.35 5.67
CA GLU A 42 -3.43 25.47 6.64
C GLU A 42 -2.04 25.04 6.17
N VAL A 43 -1.83 25.05 4.85
CA VAL A 43 -0.56 24.71 4.21
C VAL A 43 -0.20 25.74 3.14
N ASP A 44 1.08 26.04 3.02
CA ASP A 44 1.60 26.92 1.97
C ASP A 44 1.74 26.18 0.62
N ALA A 45 2.25 26.87 -0.40
CA ALA A 45 2.38 26.30 -1.74
C ALA A 45 3.45 25.20 -1.82
N ASP A 46 4.53 25.31 -1.04
CA ASP A 46 5.60 24.30 -1.01
C ASP A 46 5.08 23.02 -0.34
N GLN A 47 4.35 23.16 0.76
CA GLN A 47 3.69 22.07 1.46
C GLN A 47 2.58 21.43 0.61
N LEU A 48 1.82 22.22 -0.16
CA LEU A 48 0.87 21.67 -1.12
C LEU A 48 1.58 20.81 -2.17
N CYS A 49 2.71 21.27 -2.70
CA CYS A 49 3.51 20.51 -3.66
C CYS A 49 3.98 19.18 -3.05
N GLU A 50 4.56 19.21 -1.85
CA GLU A 50 4.97 17.99 -1.13
C GLU A 50 3.79 17.02 -0.93
N MET A 51 2.61 17.52 -0.53
CA MET A 51 1.42 16.67 -0.34
C MET A 51 0.95 16.02 -1.64
N LEU A 52 0.98 16.74 -2.77
CA LEU A 52 0.58 16.20 -4.06
C LEU A 52 1.61 15.17 -4.58
N GLU A 53 2.90 15.43 -4.37
CA GLU A 53 3.97 14.49 -4.70
C GLU A 53 3.84 13.18 -3.90
N PHE A 54 3.55 13.28 -2.60
CA PHE A 54 3.29 12.09 -1.77
C PHE A 54 2.00 11.35 -2.17
N ALA A 55 0.95 12.06 -2.59
CA ALA A 55 -0.27 11.42 -3.07
C ALA A 55 0.01 10.57 -4.34
N GLU A 56 0.81 11.08 -5.28
CA GLU A 56 1.20 10.31 -6.46
C GLU A 56 2.17 9.16 -6.11
N ALA A 57 3.11 9.39 -5.19
CA ALA A 57 4.00 8.32 -4.70
C ALA A 57 3.20 7.18 -4.03
N ALA A 58 2.16 7.51 -3.26
CA ALA A 58 1.27 6.54 -2.65
C ALA A 58 0.45 5.76 -3.69
N ARG A 59 0.03 6.42 -4.78
CA ARG A 59 -0.63 5.76 -5.92
C ARG A 59 0.27 4.72 -6.58
N LEU A 60 1.52 5.10 -6.87
CA LEU A 60 2.52 4.22 -7.48
C LEU A 60 2.85 3.04 -6.57
N TYR A 61 2.96 3.29 -5.26
CA TYR A 61 3.12 2.23 -4.27
C TYR A 61 1.93 1.27 -4.28
N GLY A 62 0.71 1.78 -4.18
CA GLY A 62 -0.49 0.94 -4.16
C GLY A 62 -0.67 0.13 -5.44
N LEU A 63 -0.35 0.69 -6.61
CA LEU A 63 -0.36 -0.06 -7.88
C LEU A 63 0.67 -1.20 -7.90
N ASN A 64 1.89 -0.95 -7.41
CA ASN A 64 2.95 -1.97 -7.33
C ASN A 64 2.57 -3.08 -6.34
N GLU A 65 2.13 -2.72 -5.13
CA GLU A 65 1.74 -3.67 -4.10
C GLU A 65 0.46 -4.43 -4.46
N HIS A 66 -0.44 -3.83 -5.23
CA HIS A 66 -1.62 -4.52 -5.74
C HIS A 66 -1.19 -5.67 -6.65
N GLU A 67 -0.25 -5.45 -7.58
CA GLU A 67 0.31 -6.54 -8.41
C GLU A 67 0.96 -7.65 -7.55
N ASP A 68 1.72 -7.28 -6.52
CA ASP A 68 2.36 -8.24 -5.61
C ASP A 68 1.36 -8.98 -4.70
N MET A 69 0.28 -8.33 -4.27
CA MET A 69 -0.80 -8.95 -3.49
C MET A 69 -1.65 -9.89 -4.34
N TYR A 70 -1.84 -9.61 -5.63
CA TYR A 70 -2.41 -10.56 -6.58
C TYR A 70 -1.48 -11.77 -6.80
N ALA A 71 -0.17 -11.54 -6.95
CA ALA A 71 0.81 -12.61 -7.10
C ALA A 71 0.92 -13.50 -5.84
N CYS A 72 0.76 -12.92 -4.65
CA CYS A 72 0.78 -13.63 -3.37
C CYS A 72 -0.59 -14.23 -2.96
N GLY A 73 -1.65 -14.00 -3.73
CA GLY A 73 -3.00 -14.54 -3.46
C GLY A 73 -3.75 -13.92 -2.29
N LEU A 74 -3.36 -12.70 -1.87
CA LEU A 74 -4.00 -11.99 -0.75
C LEU A 74 -5.29 -11.27 -1.15
N LEU A 75 -5.38 -10.82 -2.42
CA LEU A 75 -6.60 -10.38 -3.08
C LEU A 75 -7.08 -11.54 -3.97
N GLY A 76 -8.25 -12.14 -3.71
CA GLY A 76 -8.79 -13.23 -4.56
C GLY A 76 -9.12 -12.70 -5.98
N TYR A 77 -8.93 -13.40 -7.09
CA TYR A 77 -8.72 -14.82 -7.40
C TYR A 77 -7.82 -14.87 -8.67
N HIS A 78 -6.79 -15.71 -8.70
CA HIS A 78 -6.35 -16.32 -9.95
C HIS A 78 -6.83 -17.78 -9.88
N ASP A 79 -7.33 -18.35 -10.97
CA ASP A 79 -7.55 -19.80 -11.03
C ASP A 79 -6.27 -20.48 -10.54
N PRO A 80 -6.38 -21.50 -9.64
CA PRO A 80 -5.21 -22.22 -9.18
C PRO A 80 -4.41 -22.63 -10.40
N LEU A 81 -3.10 -22.36 -10.39
CA LEU A 81 -2.23 -22.86 -11.44
C LEU A 81 -2.57 -24.35 -11.64
N PRO A 82 -2.81 -24.81 -12.88
CA PRO A 82 -3.06 -26.22 -13.14
C PRO A 82 -2.00 -27.07 -12.44
N GLU A 83 -2.35 -28.29 -11.99
CA GLU A 83 -1.55 -29.14 -11.08
C GLU A 83 -0.03 -29.20 -11.36
N TRP A 84 0.41 -28.98 -12.59
CA TRP A 84 1.83 -28.91 -12.96
C TRP A 84 2.58 -27.67 -12.44
N GLY A 85 1.89 -26.61 -12.01
CA GLY A 85 2.47 -25.37 -11.50
C GLY A 85 2.58 -25.31 -9.97
N VAL A 86 2.12 -26.33 -9.25
CA VAL A 86 2.24 -26.41 -7.78
C VAL A 86 3.47 -27.24 -7.43
N GLU A 87 4.59 -26.58 -7.14
CA GLU A 87 5.78 -27.27 -6.63
C GLU A 87 5.61 -27.57 -5.13
N VAL A 88 5.17 -28.78 -4.82
CA VAL A 88 5.07 -29.25 -3.43
C VAL A 88 6.45 -29.62 -2.91
N ILE A 89 7.05 -28.74 -2.09
CA ILE A 89 8.26 -29.06 -1.35
C ILE A 89 7.90 -30.08 -0.26
N LYS A 90 8.18 -31.35 -0.50
CA LYS A 90 8.08 -32.41 0.52
C LYS A 90 9.24 -32.24 1.51
N GLY A 91 9.01 -31.48 2.58
CA GLY A 91 9.89 -31.50 3.73
C GLY A 91 9.92 -32.91 4.34
N GLN A 92 11.07 -33.57 4.31
CA GLN A 92 11.29 -34.75 5.16
C GLN A 92 11.43 -34.25 6.60
N CYS A 93 10.37 -34.40 7.40
CA CYS A 93 10.50 -34.33 8.85
C CYS A 93 11.43 -35.47 9.30
N ARG A 94 12.71 -35.15 9.52
CA ARG A 94 13.55 -36.00 10.36
C ARG A 94 13.07 -35.80 11.79
N GLU A 95 12.61 -36.88 12.41
CA GLU A 95 12.31 -36.88 13.84
C GLU A 95 13.55 -36.37 14.58
N PRO A 96 13.40 -35.43 15.54
CA PRO A 96 14.51 -34.98 16.35
C PRO A 96 15.08 -36.19 17.12
N PRO A 97 16.40 -36.30 17.28
CA PRO A 97 16.98 -37.42 18.02
C PRO A 97 16.41 -37.44 19.44
N LEU A 98 15.88 -38.59 19.84
CA LEU A 98 15.42 -38.82 21.20
C LEU A 98 16.61 -38.56 22.15
N CYS A 99 16.46 -37.57 23.03
CA CYS A 99 17.37 -37.41 24.16
C CYS A 99 17.21 -38.65 25.05
N GLY A 100 18.31 -39.39 25.23
CA GLY A 100 18.38 -40.57 26.10
C GLY A 100 18.35 -40.23 27.58
#